data_AF-A0A7V9S0C2-F1
#
_entry.id   AF-A0A7V9S0C2-F1
#
_cell.length_a   1.000
_cell.length_b   1.000
_cell.length_c   1.000
_cell.angle_alpha   90.00
_cell.angle_beta   90.00
_cell.angle_gamma   90.00
#
_symmetry.space_group_name_H-M   'P 1'
#
loop_
_entity.id
_entity.type
_entity.pdbx_description
1 polymer ?
#
loop_
_entity_poly.entity_id
_entity_poly.type
_entity_poly.pdbx_seq_one_letter_code
_entity_poly.pdbx_strand_id
1 'polypeptide(L)'
;MSGFGGRGLGGAGAFGRRGLLRGRRFFAGTGLSGRALFAVSVTALGSSIYYSLGVVAGEALGLTPLVFLVAGAFFVVTLMTYLEVSSLHVERGGASMFARYAFNELWSFVAGWAIVLDYLIVMAIAAFSVSHYLAAFWSGA
;
A
#
# COMPACT_ATOMS: atom_id res chain seq x y z
N MET A 1 37.04 -55.68 48.37
CA MET A 1 36.07 -55.94 47.28
C MET A 1 35.53 -54.58 46.82
N SER A 2 36.26 -53.72 46.09
CA SER A 2 36.75 -53.77 44.70
C SER A 2 35.67 -53.95 43.62
N GLY A 3 35.37 -52.85 42.91
CA GLY A 3 34.67 -52.77 41.62
C GLY A 3 34.46 -51.29 41.26
N PHE A 4 35.35 -50.62 40.50
CA PHE A 4 35.33 -50.46 39.03
C PHE A 4 33.90 -50.23 38.49
N GLY A 5 33.55 -49.18 37.76
CA GLY A 5 34.27 -48.21 36.94
C GLY A 5 33.33 -47.87 35.77
N GLY A 6 33.15 -46.59 35.44
CA GLY A 6 32.22 -46.20 34.37
C GLY A 6 32.21 -44.70 34.09
N ARG A 7 33.24 -44.22 33.38
CA ARG A 7 33.19 -42.94 32.65
C ARG A 7 32.18 -43.06 31.51
N GLY A 8 31.44 -41.99 31.26
CA GLY A 8 31.00 -41.69 29.90
C GLY A 8 29.72 -40.88 29.77
N LEU A 9 29.85 -39.80 28.99
CA LEU A 9 28.84 -39.24 28.10
C LEU A 9 27.86 -38.21 28.71
N GLY A 10 27.91 -36.99 28.15
CA GLY A 10 26.90 -35.98 28.44
C GLY A 10 27.24 -34.55 28.06
N GLY A 11 28.44 -34.27 27.53
CA GLY A 11 28.76 -32.99 26.90
C GLY A 11 28.09 -32.85 25.53
N ALA A 12 26.77 -32.65 25.49
CA ALA A 12 26.06 -32.34 24.25
C ALA A 12 24.75 -31.61 24.55
N GLY A 13 24.73 -30.28 24.42
CA GLY A 13 23.47 -29.55 24.46
C GLY A 13 23.55 -28.02 24.47
N ALA A 14 24.68 -27.45 24.89
CA ALA A 14 24.77 -25.99 25.07
C ALA A 14 25.08 -25.18 23.79
N PHE A 15 25.37 -25.84 22.66
CA PHE A 15 25.89 -25.15 21.45
C PHE A 15 24.85 -24.90 20.34
N GLY A 16 23.64 -25.48 20.41
CA GLY A 16 22.69 -25.43 19.30
C GLY A 16 21.61 -24.34 19.35
N ARG A 17 21.35 -23.72 20.50
CA ARG A 17 20.18 -22.82 20.67
C ARG A 17 20.43 -21.34 20.41
N ARG A 18 21.68 -20.90 20.21
CA ARG A 18 22.02 -19.48 20.02
C ARG A 18 21.94 -18.99 18.56
N GLY A 19 21.92 -19.88 17.57
CA GLY A 19 21.88 -19.51 16.14
C GLY A 19 20.49 -19.15 15.61
N LEU A 20 19.43 -19.78 16.14
CA LEU A 20 18.07 -19.67 15.58
C LEU A 20 17.32 -18.39 15.98
N LEU A 21 17.82 -17.64 16.97
CA LEU A 21 17.19 -16.39 17.44
C LEU A 21 17.78 -15.14 16.77
N ARG A 22 18.85 -15.27 15.97
CA ARG A 22 19.54 -14.14 15.33
C ARG A 22 18.97 -13.79 13.95
N GLY A 23 18.34 -14.75 13.27
CA GLY A 23 17.75 -14.54 11.94
C GLY A 23 16.36 -13.86 11.94
N ARG A 24 15.64 -13.87 13.07
CA ARG A 24 14.28 -13.28 13.18
C ARG A 24 14.25 -11.76 13.36
N ARG A 25 15.40 -11.11 13.55
CA ARG A 25 15.48 -9.66 13.79
C ARG A 25 15.67 -8.82 12.53
N PHE A 26 16.02 -9.43 11.39
CA PHE A 26 16.28 -8.68 10.16
C PHE A 26 14.99 -8.31 9.39
N PHE A 27 13.89 -9.04 9.60
CA PHE A 27 12.59 -8.76 8.98
C PHE A 27 11.58 -8.04 9.91
N ALA A 28 11.95 -7.78 11.17
CA ALA A 28 11.02 -7.29 12.19
C ALA A 28 11.05 -5.76 12.40
N GLY A 29 11.88 -5.02 11.68
CA GLY A 29 12.09 -3.59 11.92
C GLY A 29 12.07 -2.79 10.64
N THR A 30 10.89 -2.27 10.29
CA THR A 30 10.64 -0.91 9.75
C THR A 30 9.22 -0.88 9.17
N GLY A 31 8.21 -0.88 10.06
CA GLY A 31 6.94 -0.31 9.65
C GLY A 31 7.17 1.15 9.27
N LEU A 32 6.66 1.60 8.13
CA LEU A 32 6.69 3.03 7.81
C LEU A 32 6.09 3.80 8.99
N SER A 33 6.72 4.90 9.37
CA SER A 33 6.17 5.75 10.43
C SER A 33 4.79 6.25 10.02
N GLY A 34 3.89 6.50 10.98
CA GLY A 34 2.56 7.05 10.68
C GLY A 34 2.63 8.34 9.85
N ARG A 35 3.69 9.15 10.06
CA ARG A 35 4.00 10.35 9.28
C ARG A 35 4.35 10.02 7.82
N ALA A 36 5.14 8.97 7.58
CA ALA A 36 5.49 8.55 6.23
C ALA A 36 4.29 7.96 5.48
N LEU A 37 3.45 7.16 6.16
CA LEU A 37 2.20 6.67 5.59
C LEU A 37 1.26 7.81 5.22
N PHE A 38 1.10 8.79 6.13
CA PHE A 38 0.33 10.00 5.85
C PHE A 38 0.87 10.78 4.66
N ALA A 39 2.19 10.97 4.57
CA ALA A 39 2.83 11.68 3.46
C ALA A 39 2.57 10.98 2.12
N VAL A 40 2.68 9.65 2.06
CA VAL A 40 2.38 8.88 0.85
C VAL A 40 0.91 9.06 0.45
N SER A 41 -0.03 8.94 1.39
CA SER A 41 -1.45 9.13 1.12
C SER A 41 -1.77 10.55 0.62
N VAL A 42 -1.25 11.59 1.28
CA VAL A 42 -1.46 12.98 0.86
C VAL A 42 -0.85 13.27 -0.51
N THR A 43 0.29 12.66 -0.82
CA THR A 43 0.94 12.82 -2.13
C THR A 43 0.10 12.17 -3.25
N ALA A 44 -0.44 10.97 -3.01
CA ALA A 44 -1.33 10.32 -3.97
C ALA A 44 -2.61 11.15 -4.22
N LEU A 45 -3.19 11.74 -3.17
CA LEU A 45 -4.35 12.64 -3.28
C LEU A 45 -4.01 13.94 -4.01
N GLY A 46 -2.82 14.51 -3.79
CA GLY A 46 -2.38 15.70 -4.51
C GLY A 46 -2.24 15.45 -6.01
N SER A 47 -1.68 14.30 -6.40
CA SER A 47 -1.50 13.91 -7.80
C SER A 47 -2.84 13.73 -8.53
N SER A 48 -3.86 13.11 -7.90
CA SER A 48 -5.15 12.90 -8.55
C SER A 48 -5.90 14.22 -8.82
N ILE A 49 -5.80 15.19 -7.90
CA ILE A 49 -6.33 16.55 -8.13
C ILE A 49 -5.58 17.21 -9.28
N TYR A 50 -4.25 17.10 -9.33
CA TYR A 50 -3.45 17.66 -10.41
C TYR A 50 -3.87 17.14 -11.80
N TYR A 51 -4.07 15.84 -11.94
CA TYR A 51 -4.49 15.23 -13.21
C TYR A 51 -5.94 15.57 -13.59
N SER A 52 -6.86 15.61 -12.61
CA SER A 52 -8.27 15.85 -12.87
C SER A 52 -8.61 17.34 -13.08
N LEU A 53 -7.88 18.25 -12.46
CA LEU A 53 -8.16 19.69 -12.49
C LEU A 53 -8.22 20.25 -13.92
N GLY A 54 -7.28 19.87 -14.78
CA GLY A 54 -7.25 20.35 -16.17
C GLY A 54 -8.47 19.93 -16.97
N VAL A 55 -8.86 18.66 -16.86
CA VAL A 55 -10.04 18.11 -17.57
C VAL A 55 -11.32 18.73 -17.03
N VAL A 56 -11.47 18.81 -15.71
CA VAL A 56 -12.66 19.40 -15.07
C VAL A 56 -12.77 20.89 -15.40
N ALA A 57 -11.68 21.63 -15.44
CA ALA A 57 -11.68 23.04 -15.81
C ALA A 57 -12.12 23.29 -17.27
N GLY A 58 -11.74 22.40 -18.19
CA GLY A 58 -12.16 22.48 -19.60
C GLY A 58 -13.64 22.15 -19.80
N GLU A 59 -14.17 21.14 -19.10
CA GLU A 59 -15.51 20.59 -19.35
C GLU A 59 -16.62 21.19 -18.46
N ALA A 60 -16.28 21.71 -17.28
CA ALA A 60 -17.30 22.10 -16.28
C ALA A 60 -17.96 23.47 -16.52
N LEU A 61 -17.65 24.19 -17.60
CA LEU A 61 -18.26 25.49 -17.94
C LEU A 61 -18.26 26.54 -16.79
N GLY A 62 -17.28 26.45 -15.87
CA GLY A 62 -17.17 27.30 -14.68
C GLY A 62 -17.77 26.73 -13.38
N LEU A 63 -18.44 25.57 -13.42
CA LEU A 63 -18.95 24.83 -12.26
C LEU A 63 -17.90 23.92 -11.59
N THR A 64 -16.61 24.18 -11.85
CA THR A 64 -15.49 23.42 -11.28
C THR A 64 -15.57 23.23 -9.75
N PRO A 65 -15.88 24.26 -8.91
CA PRO A 65 -15.94 24.05 -7.46
C PRO A 65 -17.07 23.11 -7.04
N LEU A 66 -18.20 23.10 -7.76
CA LEU A 66 -19.33 22.22 -7.45
C LEU A 66 -18.98 20.76 -7.73
N VAL A 67 -18.31 20.49 -8.85
CA VAL A 67 -17.84 19.13 -9.21
C VAL A 67 -16.87 18.61 -8.15
N PHE A 68 -15.91 19.43 -7.72
CA PHE A 68 -14.97 19.03 -6.67
C PHE A 68 -15.63 18.87 -5.29
N LEU A 69 -16.66 19.65 -4.97
CA LEU A 69 -17.45 19.46 -3.75
C LEU A 69 -18.17 18.10 -3.74
N VAL A 70 -18.82 17.74 -4.85
CA VAL A 70 -19.51 16.45 -4.97
C VAL A 70 -18.50 15.30 -4.92
N ALA A 71 -17.40 15.39 -5.67
CA ALA A 71 -16.33 14.40 -5.63
C ALA A 71 -15.73 14.25 -4.22
N GLY A 72 -15.52 15.38 -3.52
CA GLY A 72 -15.05 15.40 -2.13
C GLY A 72 -16.03 14.72 -1.17
N ALA A 73 -17.34 14.92 -1.34
CA ALA A 73 -18.36 14.25 -0.53
C ALA A 73 -18.30 12.73 -0.70
N PHE A 74 -18.22 12.23 -1.95
CA PHE A 74 -18.03 10.80 -2.22
C PHE A 74 -16.73 10.27 -1.63
N PHE A 75 -15.65 11.05 -1.71
CA PHE A 75 -14.37 10.69 -1.13
C PHE A 75 -14.45 10.55 0.40
N VAL A 76 -15.12 11.47 1.10
CA VAL A 76 -15.29 11.41 2.56
C VAL A 76 -16.06 10.16 2.97
N VAL A 77 -17.16 9.84 2.29
CA VAL A 77 -17.95 8.62 2.56
C VAL A 77 -17.10 7.36 2.33
N THR A 78 -16.33 7.33 1.24
CA THR A 78 -15.42 6.21 0.92
C THR A 78 -14.34 6.07 1.99
N LEU A 79 -13.74 7.19 2.41
CA LEU A 79 -12.70 7.23 3.44
C LEU A 79 -13.24 6.73 4.78
N MET A 80 -14.44 7.16 5.20
CA MET A 80 -15.05 6.68 6.44
C MET A 80 -15.28 5.17 6.42
N THR A 81 -15.79 4.64 5.31
CA THR A 81 -15.99 3.18 5.15
C THR A 81 -14.65 2.44 5.23
N TYR A 82 -13.61 2.97 4.60
CA TYR A 82 -12.28 2.36 4.63
C TYR A 82 -11.65 2.42 6.03
N LEU A 83 -11.86 3.52 6.76
CA LEU A 83 -11.39 3.68 8.14
C LEU A 83 -12.07 2.67 9.08
N GLU A 84 -13.38 2.49 8.97
CA GLU A 84 -14.13 1.50 9.74
C GLU A 84 -13.58 0.09 9.52
N VAL A 85 -13.43 -0.32 8.25
CA VAL A 85 -12.87 -1.62 7.88
C VAL A 85 -11.42 -1.79 8.37
N SER A 86 -10.60 -0.75 8.26
CA SER A 86 -9.19 -0.78 8.71
C SER A 86 -9.04 -0.92 10.23
N SER A 87 -10.03 -0.48 11.00
CA SER A 87 -10.04 -0.63 12.47
C SER A 87 -10.39 -2.05 12.90
N LEU A 88 -11.23 -2.74 12.12
CA LEU A 88 -11.69 -4.10 12.41
C LEU A 88 -10.65 -5.15 12.01
N HIS A 89 -9.94 -4.93 10.89
CA HIS A 89 -8.99 -5.89 10.32
C HIS A 89 -7.60 -5.26 10.14
N VAL A 90 -6.78 -5.32 11.19
CA VAL A 90 -5.40 -4.76 11.22
C VAL A 90 -4.38 -5.68 10.52
N GLU A 91 -4.84 -6.74 9.87
CA GLU A 91 -4.01 -7.65 9.12
C GLU A 91 -3.47 -6.98 7.86
N ARG A 92 -2.20 -7.25 7.53
CA ARG A 92 -1.54 -6.67 6.36
C ARG A 92 -2.12 -7.27 5.08
N GLY A 93 -3.17 -6.66 4.57
CA GLY A 93 -3.83 -7.02 3.33
C GLY A 93 -4.56 -5.81 2.77
N GLY A 94 -4.26 -5.42 1.53
CA GLY A 94 -4.93 -4.30 0.87
C GLY A 94 -6.42 -4.56 0.62
N ALA A 95 -7.06 -3.74 -0.22
CA ALA A 95 -8.51 -3.81 -0.45
C ALA A 95 -9.05 -5.19 -0.89
N SER A 96 -8.21 -6.04 -1.51
CA SER A 96 -8.58 -7.43 -1.84
C SER A 96 -8.79 -8.32 -0.62
N MET A 97 -8.04 -8.12 0.47
CA MET A 97 -8.26 -8.87 1.72
C MET A 97 -9.51 -8.38 2.46
N PHE A 98 -9.77 -7.08 2.44
CA PHE A 98 -11.02 -6.52 2.97
C PHE A 98 -12.24 -7.03 2.21
N ALA A 99 -12.16 -7.13 0.88
CA ALA A 99 -13.22 -7.71 0.06
C ALA A 99 -13.40 -9.22 0.30
N ARG A 100 -12.35 -9.96 0.72
CA ARG A 100 -12.45 -11.37 1.15
C ARG A 100 -13.15 -11.53 2.49
N TYR A 101 -12.98 -10.57 3.40
CA TYR A 101 -13.66 -10.58 4.70
C TYR A 101 -15.13 -10.15 4.58
N ALA A 102 -15.43 -9.17 3.72
CA ALA A 102 -16.79 -8.66 3.53
C ALA A 102 -17.61 -9.45 2.49
N PHE A 103 -16.95 -10.05 1.49
CA PHE A 103 -17.57 -10.76 0.37
C PHE A 103 -16.83 -12.07 0.05
N ASN A 104 -17.42 -12.88 -0.82
CA ASN A 104 -16.82 -14.14 -1.28
C ASN A 104 -15.58 -13.90 -2.19
N GLU A 105 -14.84 -14.96 -2.47
CA GLU A 105 -13.58 -14.97 -3.22
C GLU A 105 -13.63 -14.21 -4.57
N LEU A 106 -14.76 -14.30 -5.30
CA LEU A 106 -14.95 -13.62 -6.59
C LEU A 106 -14.81 -12.09 -6.48
N TRP A 107 -15.43 -11.49 -5.46
CA TRP A 107 -15.40 -10.05 -5.27
C TRP A 107 -14.02 -9.56 -4.81
N SER A 108 -13.29 -10.39 -4.08
CA SER A 108 -11.89 -10.11 -3.73
C SER A 108 -10.97 -10.07 -4.95
N PHE A 109 -11.22 -10.92 -5.94
CA PHE A 109 -10.50 -10.93 -7.21
C PHE A 109 -10.81 -9.69 -8.04
N VAL A 110 -12.09 -9.33 -8.16
CA VAL A 110 -12.51 -8.11 -8.86
C VAL A 110 -11.93 -6.86 -8.20
N ALA A 111 -11.97 -6.76 -6.87
CA ALA A 111 -11.37 -5.64 -6.13
C ALA A 111 -9.84 -5.56 -6.35
N GLY A 112 -9.15 -6.71 -6.36
CA GLY A 112 -7.73 -6.76 -6.70
C GLY A 112 -7.44 -6.27 -8.11
N TRP A 113 -8.22 -6.70 -9.10
CA TRP A 113 -8.10 -6.25 -10.49
C TRP A 113 -8.41 -4.76 -10.66
N ALA A 114 -9.42 -4.25 -9.98
CA ALA A 114 -9.76 -2.82 -10.02
C ALA A 114 -8.57 -1.95 -9.58
N ILE A 115 -7.89 -2.35 -8.49
CA ILE A 115 -6.68 -1.64 -8.03
C ILE A 115 -5.53 -1.75 -9.03
N VAL A 116 -5.31 -2.92 -9.64
CA VAL A 116 -4.26 -3.08 -10.65
C VAL A 116 -4.52 -2.18 -11.86
N LEU A 117 -5.77 -2.10 -12.32
CA LEU A 117 -6.15 -1.26 -13.45
C LEU A 117 -6.03 0.24 -13.12
N ASP A 118 -6.44 0.65 -11.91
CA ASP A 118 -6.28 2.03 -11.44
C ASP A 118 -4.81 2.47 -11.46
N TYR A 119 -3.92 1.67 -10.88
CA TYR A 119 -2.48 1.97 -10.92
C TYR A 119 -1.91 2.00 -12.34
N LEU A 120 -2.40 1.13 -13.23
CA LEU A 120 -1.99 1.13 -14.64
C LEU A 120 -2.42 2.41 -15.35
N ILE A 121 -3.63 2.91 -15.08
CA ILE A 121 -4.12 4.19 -15.63
C ILE A 121 -3.28 5.35 -15.12
N VAL A 122 -2.99 5.42 -13.82
CA VAL A 122 -2.16 6.48 -13.24
C VAL A 122 -0.75 6.47 -13.84
N MET A 123 -0.14 5.29 -13.99
CA MET A 123 1.17 5.15 -14.65
C MET A 123 1.13 5.60 -16.12
N ALA A 124 0.07 5.27 -16.86
CA ALA A 124 -0.11 5.71 -18.25
C ALA A 124 -0.24 7.24 -18.35
N ILE A 125 -1.05 7.86 -17.49
CA ILE A 125 -1.20 9.33 -17.44
C ILE A 125 0.12 10.01 -17.08
N ALA A 126 0.86 9.46 -16.12
CA ALA A 126 2.16 9.98 -15.73
C ALA A 126 3.17 9.90 -16.90
N ALA A 127 3.25 8.76 -17.59
CA ALA A 127 4.10 8.60 -18.77
C ALA A 127 3.72 9.58 -19.88
N PHE A 128 2.43 9.72 -20.18
CA PHE A 128 1.91 10.67 -21.16
C PHE A 128 2.27 12.12 -20.81
N SER A 129 2.13 12.50 -19.55
CA SER A 129 2.48 13.83 -19.06
C SER A 129 3.96 14.12 -19.26
N VAL A 130 4.84 13.17 -18.91
CA VAL A 130 6.30 13.31 -19.10
C VAL A 130 6.65 13.47 -20.58
N SER A 131 6.05 12.67 -21.46
CA SER A 131 6.25 12.79 -22.91
C SER A 131 5.84 14.16 -23.44
N HIS A 132 4.70 14.70 -22.99
CA HIS A 132 4.24 16.04 -23.39
C HIS A 132 5.17 17.17 -22.90
N TYR A 133 5.66 17.08 -21.66
CA TYR A 133 6.64 18.05 -21.15
C TYR A 133 7.96 17.98 -21.93
N LEU A 134 8.49 16.78 -22.19
CA LEU A 134 9.72 16.61 -22.98
C LEU A 134 9.57 17.15 -24.40
N ALA A 135 8.43 16.92 -25.04
CA ALA A 135 8.15 17.44 -26.37
C ALA A 135 8.20 18.97 -26.41
N ALA A 136 7.69 19.67 -25.38
CA ALA A 136 7.75 21.13 -25.30
C ALA A 136 9.18 21.69 -25.20
N PHE A 137 10.10 20.95 -24.58
CA PHE A 137 11.52 21.36 -24.54
C PHE A 137 12.25 21.13 -25.86
N TRP A 138 11.90 20.08 -26.61
CA TRP A 138 12.55 19.74 -27.87
C TRP A 138 11.88 20.37 -29.10
N SER A 139 10.63 20.84 -29.00
CA SER A 139 9.94 21.54 -30.10
C SER A 139 10.47 22.94 -30.39
N GLY A 140 11.44 23.42 -29.62
CA GLY A 140 12.11 24.72 -29.79
C GLY A 140 13.56 24.64 -30.26
N ALA A 141 14.06 23.46 -30.65
CA ALA A 141 15.39 23.24 -31.25
C ALA A 141 15.25 22.78 -32.71
#